data_AF-A0A2T0KCP1-F1
#
_entry.id   AF-A0A2T0KCP1-F1
#
_cell.length_a   1.000
_cell.length_b   1.000
_cell.length_c   1.000
_cell.angle_alpha   90.00
_cell.angle_beta   90.00
_cell.angle_gamma   90.00
#
_symmetry.space_group_name_H-M   'P 1'
#
loop_
_entity.id
_entity.type
_entity.pdbx_description
1 polymer ?
#
loop_
_entity_poly.entity_id
_entity_poly.type
_entity_poly.pdbx_seq_one_letter_code
_entity_poly.pdbx_strand_id
1 'polypeptide(L)'
;MGAFQTWHIIVLVIVLVLLFGAKRLPDAARSLGRSLRIIKAETKGLVDDNNDVAEKAEPQYSRQPLQGDVQQPYQQPGYQQQPPPAGYQQQPQPGYQQPPAQPYVDPAVQNRTNDR
;
A
#
# COMPACT_ATOMS: atom_id res chain seq x y z
N MET A 1 -4.94 45.53 -21.53
CA MET A 1 -5.70 44.75 -20.53
C MET A 1 -5.21 43.30 -20.50
N GLY A 2 -3.91 43.09 -20.28
CA GLY A 2 -3.30 41.76 -20.42
C GLY A 2 -2.07 41.67 -19.53
N ALA A 3 -1.83 40.48 -18.99
CA ALA A 3 -0.87 40.19 -17.93
C ALA A 3 -1.32 40.64 -16.54
N PHE A 4 -2.41 40.06 -16.02
CA PHE A 4 -2.45 39.78 -14.58
C PHE A 4 -1.21 38.94 -14.28
N GLN A 5 -0.20 39.66 -13.79
CA GLN A 5 1.19 39.33 -13.88
C GLN A 5 1.41 37.96 -13.25
N THR A 6 2.06 37.06 -13.97
CA THR A 6 2.71 35.85 -13.44
C THR A 6 3.37 36.09 -12.07
N TRP A 7 3.82 37.32 -11.82
CA TRP A 7 4.27 37.84 -10.53
C TRP A 7 3.34 37.53 -9.33
N HIS A 8 2.03 37.72 -9.45
CA HIS A 8 1.09 37.49 -8.34
C HIS A 8 1.05 36.02 -7.95
N ILE A 9 1.11 35.12 -8.94
CA ILE A 9 1.15 33.68 -8.70
C ILE A 9 2.42 33.30 -7.94
N ILE A 10 3.58 33.86 -8.34
CA ILE A 10 4.86 33.64 -7.65
C ILE A 10 4.76 34.08 -6.18
N VAL A 11 4.22 35.27 -5.92
CA VAL A 11 4.03 35.77 -4.55
C VAL A 11 3.11 34.84 -3.75
N LEU A 12 2.01 34.37 -4.34
CA LEU A 12 1.08 33.44 -3.68
C LEU A 12 1.74 32.11 -3.30
N VAL A 13 2.55 31.55 -4.21
CA VAL A 13 3.32 30.32 -3.95
C VAL A 13 4.32 30.55 -2.82
N ILE A 14 5.02 31.68 -2.80
CA ILE A 14 5.96 32.01 -1.72
C ILE A 14 5.22 32.06 -0.38
N VAL A 15 4.07 32.74 -0.30
CA VAL A 15 3.27 32.82 0.93
C VAL A 15 2.81 31.43 1.38
N LEU A 16 2.34 30.58 0.47
CA LEU A 16 1.95 29.20 0.79
C LEU A 16 3.14 28.37 1.30
N VAL A 17 4.32 28.50 0.69
CA VAL A 17 5.54 27.81 1.14
C VAL A 17 5.96 28.28 2.54
N LEU A 18 5.81 29.57 2.86
CA LEU A 18 6.14 30.10 4.17
C LEU A 18 5.16 29.62 5.27
N LEU A 19 3.86 29.53 4.95
CA LEU A 19 2.84 29.09 5.91
C LEU A 19 2.81 27.58 6.11
N PHE A 20 2.88 26.80 5.02
CA PHE A 20 2.76 25.34 5.05
C PHE A 20 4.12 24.63 5.10
N GLY A 21 5.19 25.28 4.66
CA GLY A 21 6.53 24.71 4.56
C GLY A 21 6.81 24.03 3.22
N ALA A 22 8.07 24.13 2.76
CA ALA A 22 8.51 23.61 1.46
C ALA A 22 8.35 22.08 1.30
N LYS A 23 8.27 21.31 2.39
CA LYS A 23 8.04 19.85 2.35
C LYS A 23 6.56 19.46 2.32
N ARG A 24 5.64 20.29 2.82
CA ARG A 24 4.21 19.96 2.93
C ARG A 24 3.44 20.20 1.65
N LEU A 25 3.77 21.27 0.92
CA LEU A 25 3.18 21.56 -0.40
C LEU A 25 3.35 20.43 -1.42
N PRO A 26 4.57 19.91 -1.69
CA PRO A 26 4.76 18.84 -2.66
C PRO A 26 4.14 17.51 -2.20
N ASP A 27 4.12 17.26 -0.89
CA ASP A 27 3.51 16.06 -0.33
C ASP A 27 1.97 16.08 -0.48
N ALA A 28 1.35 17.20 -0.12
CA ALA A 28 -0.09 17.42 -0.32
C ALA A 28 -0.48 17.42 -1.80
N ALA A 29 0.30 18.05 -2.68
CA ALA A 29 0.05 18.02 -4.11
C ALA A 29 0.15 16.59 -4.69
N ARG A 30 1.09 15.76 -4.19
CA ARG A 30 1.24 14.36 -4.61
C ARG A 30 0.09 13.47 -4.12
N SER A 31 -0.43 13.67 -2.91
CA SER A 31 -1.59 12.90 -2.42
C SER A 31 -2.87 13.30 -3.15
N LEU A 32 -3.12 14.61 -3.29
CA LEU A 32 -4.28 15.16 -4.00
C LEU A 32 -4.25 14.79 -5.49
N GLY A 33 -3.08 14.84 -6.13
CA GLY A 33 -2.91 14.44 -7.53
C GLY A 33 -3.22 12.95 -7.79
N ARG A 34 -2.94 12.07 -6.83
CA ARG A 34 -3.31 10.64 -6.92
C ARG A 34 -4.83 10.45 -6.87
N SER A 35 -5.53 11.12 -5.95
CA SER A 35 -6.99 11.06 -5.87
C SER A 35 -7.68 11.65 -7.10
N LEU A 36 -7.18 12.79 -7.60
CA LEU A 36 -7.69 13.42 -8.83
C LEU A 36 -7.46 12.55 -10.07
N ARG A 37 -6.37 11.79 -10.14
CA ARG A 37 -6.10 10.87 -11.26
C ARG A 37 -7.14 9.75 -11.35
N ILE A 38 -7.55 9.20 -10.20
CA ILE A 38 -8.57 8.15 -10.14
C ILE A 38 -9.90 8.70 -10.65
N ILE A 39 -10.33 9.84 -10.10
CA ILE A 39 -11.56 10.51 -10.51
C ILE A 39 -11.52 10.88 -12.01
N LYS A 40 -10.38 11.38 -12.49
CA LYS A 40 -10.20 11.71 -13.91
C LYS A 40 -10.28 10.47 -14.80
N ALA A 41 -9.74 9.33 -14.38
CA ALA A 41 -9.78 8.10 -15.16
C ALA A 41 -11.21 7.52 -15.23
N GLU A 42 -11.94 7.55 -14.11
CA GLU A 42 -13.34 7.13 -14.06
C GLU A 42 -14.23 8.07 -14.87
N THR A 43 -14.00 9.39 -14.77
CA THR A 43 -14.76 10.39 -15.54
C THR A 43 -14.44 10.32 -17.04
N LYS A 44 -13.19 10.01 -17.42
CA LYS A 44 -12.79 9.86 -18.83
C LYS A 44 -13.58 8.74 -19.50
N GLY A 45 -13.83 7.61 -18.82
CA GLY A 45 -14.68 6.54 -19.37
C GLY A 45 -16.11 6.99 -19.70
N LEU A 46 -16.65 7.97 -18.97
CA LEU A 46 -17.99 8.54 -19.24
C LEU A 46 -18.00 9.57 -20.38
N VAL A 47 -16.87 10.26 -20.61
CA VAL A 47 -16.71 11.24 -21.68
C VAL A 47 -16.34 10.56 -23.00
N ASP A 48 -15.51 9.52 -22.93
CA ASP A 48 -15.09 8.71 -24.07
C ASP A 48 -16.24 7.81 -24.57
N ASP A 49 -17.14 7.30 -23.71
CA ASP A 49 -18.36 6.56 -24.16
C ASP A 49 -19.30 7.41 -25.04
N ASN A 50 -19.17 8.74 -25.01
CA ASN A 50 -19.89 9.67 -25.90
C ASN A 50 -19.14 9.96 -27.22
N ASN A 51 -17.87 9.57 -27.34
CA ASN A 51 -16.99 9.77 -28.51
C ASN A 51 -16.49 8.44 -29.15
N ASP A 52 -16.64 7.30 -28.48
CA ASP A 52 -16.10 5.97 -28.83
C ASP A 52 -16.98 5.17 -29.81
N VAL A 53 -17.57 5.83 -30.80
CA VAL A 53 -17.88 5.14 -32.08
C VAL A 53 -16.70 5.27 -33.06
N ALA A 54 -15.68 6.08 -32.76
CA ALA A 54 -14.65 6.47 -33.72
C ALA A 54 -13.20 5.99 -33.44
N GLU A 55 -12.83 5.56 -32.22
CA GLU A 55 -11.41 5.36 -31.88
C GLU A 55 -11.09 3.98 -31.25
N LYS A 56 -11.54 2.90 -31.90
CA LYS A 56 -11.09 1.53 -31.61
C LYS A 56 -9.66 1.26 -32.11
N ALA A 57 -8.72 2.16 -31.80
CA ALA A 57 -7.31 2.04 -32.14
C ALA A 57 -6.44 2.23 -30.90
N GLU A 58 -6.21 1.12 -30.19
CA GLU A 58 -5.22 1.05 -29.12
C GLU A 58 -3.81 1.32 -29.68
N PRO A 59 -2.89 1.86 -28.86
CA PRO A 59 -1.85 0.93 -28.45
C PRO A 59 -1.49 1.02 -26.96
N GLN A 60 -1.43 -0.17 -26.40
CA GLN A 60 -0.82 -0.55 -25.15
C GLN A 60 0.71 -0.34 -25.17
N TYR A 61 1.22 0.86 -24.85
CA TYR A 61 2.64 1.15 -24.51
C TYR A 61 2.62 2.40 -23.60
N SER A 62 3.27 2.54 -22.45
CA SER A 62 4.42 1.84 -21.89
C SER A 62 4.73 2.32 -20.46
N ARG A 63 5.31 1.42 -19.67
CA ARG A 63 6.22 1.62 -18.50
C ARG A 63 5.64 2.09 -17.16
N GLN A 64 5.72 1.17 -16.20
CA GLN A 64 6.03 1.50 -14.80
C GLN A 64 7.24 2.45 -14.73
N PRO A 65 7.17 3.55 -13.97
CA PRO A 65 8.35 4.05 -13.30
C PRO A 65 8.58 3.21 -12.03
N LEU A 66 9.34 2.13 -12.18
CA LEU A 66 10.22 1.66 -11.11
C LEU A 66 11.32 2.72 -10.92
N GLN A 67 10.98 3.87 -10.34
CA GLN A 67 11.94 4.84 -9.81
C GLN A 67 11.20 5.85 -8.94
N GLY A 68 10.77 5.35 -7.78
CA GLY A 68 10.62 6.15 -6.58
C GLY A 68 11.89 6.03 -5.76
N ASP A 69 13.02 6.50 -6.30
CA ASP A 69 14.18 6.89 -5.49
C ASP A 69 13.76 8.08 -4.61
N VAL A 70 13.10 7.77 -3.50
CA VAL A 70 13.23 8.52 -2.26
C VAL A 70 13.57 7.50 -1.20
N GLN A 71 14.87 7.23 -1.15
CA GLN A 71 15.62 6.66 -0.03
C GLN A 71 14.95 7.03 1.29
N GLN A 72 14.38 6.04 1.98
CA GLN A 72 14.25 6.13 3.43
C GLN A 72 15.66 5.92 3.99
N PRO A 73 16.26 6.90 4.68
CA PRO A 73 17.48 6.65 5.42
C PRO A 73 17.08 5.89 6.69
N TYR A 74 16.85 4.59 6.56
CA TYR A 74 16.98 3.71 7.71
C TYR A 74 18.46 3.47 7.91
N GLN A 75 19.08 4.29 8.75
CA GLN A 75 20.29 3.87 9.44
C GLN A 75 19.91 2.63 10.27
N GLN A 76 20.24 1.44 9.76
CA GLN A 76 20.30 0.25 10.61
C GLN A 76 21.53 0.41 11.50
N PRO A 77 21.38 0.43 12.84
CA PRO A 77 22.51 0.18 13.72
C PRO A 77 23.08 -1.20 13.33
N GLY A 78 24.37 -1.25 13.02
CA GLY A 78 25.01 -2.45 12.50
C GLY A 78 24.85 -3.64 13.43
N TYR A 79 24.00 -4.59 13.05
CA TYR A 79 24.17 -5.97 13.47
C TYR A 79 25.16 -6.58 12.50
N GLN A 80 26.43 -6.63 12.91
CA GLN A 80 27.41 -7.50 12.27
C GLN A 80 26.82 -8.92 12.30
N GLN A 81 26.64 -9.54 11.14
CA GLN A 81 26.32 -10.96 11.03
C GLN A 81 27.49 -11.74 11.62
N GLN A 82 27.34 -12.17 12.87
CA GLN A 82 28.26 -13.09 13.51
C GLN A 82 28.08 -14.45 12.82
N PRO A 83 29.13 -15.10 12.27
CA PRO A 83 28.98 -16.40 11.64
C PRO A 83 28.40 -17.39 12.66
N PRO A 84 27.53 -18.33 12.23
CA PRO A 84 26.89 -19.26 13.15
C PRO A 84 27.96 -20.08 13.88
N PRO A 85 27.84 -20.29 15.21
CA PRO A 85 28.75 -21.15 15.92
C PRO A 85 28.61 -22.58 15.37
N ALA A 86 29.72 -23.13 14.88
CA ALA A 86 29.82 -24.54 14.52
C ALA A 86 29.73 -25.36 15.81
N GLY A 87 28.53 -25.77 16.22
CA GLY A 87 28.39 -26.56 17.45
C GLY A 87 27.01 -26.71 18.04
N TYR A 88 25.97 -26.99 17.25
CA TYR A 88 24.76 -27.61 17.78
C TYR A 88 24.66 -29.02 17.22
N GLN A 89 25.18 -29.99 17.96
CA GLN A 89 24.76 -31.37 17.80
C GLN A 89 23.25 -31.44 18.05
N GLN A 90 22.52 -32.06 17.14
CA GLN A 90 21.09 -32.34 17.31
C GLN A 90 20.92 -33.24 18.54
N GLN A 91 20.44 -32.67 19.64
CA GLN A 91 20.01 -33.43 20.80
C GLN A 91 18.67 -34.10 20.44
N PRO A 92 18.53 -35.44 20.55
CA PRO A 92 17.26 -36.10 20.26
C PRO A 92 16.19 -35.59 21.23
N GLN A 93 15.12 -35.02 20.69
CA GLN A 93 14.00 -34.51 21.47
C GLN A 93 13.34 -35.66 22.24
N PRO A 94 13.17 -35.57 23.57
CA PRO A 94 12.33 -36.52 24.30
C PRO A 94 10.89 -36.38 23.78
N GLY A 95 10.33 -37.49 23.32
CA GLY A 95 9.04 -37.52 22.63
C GLY A 95 7.93 -36.92 23.50
N TYR A 96 7.31 -35.85 23.00
CA TYR A 96 6.05 -35.38 23.53
C TYR A 96 4.99 -36.46 23.23
N GLN A 97 4.65 -37.26 24.24
CA GLN A 97 3.47 -38.11 24.20
C GLN A 97 2.25 -37.19 24.10
N GLN A 98 1.66 -37.18 22.92
CA GLN A 98 0.40 -36.52 22.64
C GLN A 98 -0.65 -37.13 23.59
N PRO A 99 -1.27 -36.33 24.48
CA PRO A 99 -2.33 -36.86 25.34
C PRO A 99 -3.44 -37.44 24.46
N PRO A 100 -4.05 -38.57 24.84
CA PRO A 100 -5.06 -39.23 24.02
C PRO A 100 -6.17 -38.22 23.71
N ALA A 101 -6.47 -38.08 22.42
CA ALA A 101 -7.57 -37.22 21.96
C ALA A 101 -8.85 -37.68 22.67
N GLN A 102 -9.36 -36.85 23.57
CA GLN A 102 -10.63 -37.16 24.19
C GLN A 102 -11.70 -37.10 23.11
N PRO A 103 -12.55 -38.13 22.96
CA PRO A 103 -13.67 -38.09 22.04
C PRO A 103 -14.52 -36.86 22.40
N TYR A 104 -14.60 -35.90 21.49
CA TYR A 104 -15.51 -34.78 21.63
C TYR A 104 -16.93 -35.34 21.60
N VAL A 105 -17.53 -35.51 22.78
CA VAL A 105 -18.92 -35.92 22.93
C VAL A 105 -19.80 -34.74 22.53
N ASP A 106 -20.52 -34.89 21.43
CA ASP A 106 -21.49 -33.89 20.98
C ASP A 106 -22.65 -33.83 22.00
N PRO A 107 -22.83 -32.72 22.75
CA PRO A 107 -23.88 -32.61 23.76
C PRO A 107 -25.29 -32.70 23.15
N ALA A 108 -25.44 -32.53 21.83
CA ALA A 108 -26.71 -32.67 21.15
C ALA A 108 -27.19 -34.13 21.03
N VAL A 109 -26.29 -35.11 21.12
CA VAL A 109 -26.64 -36.54 21.06
C VAL A 109 -27.18 -37.04 22.41
N GLN A 110 -26.61 -36.56 23.51
CA GLN A 110 -27.01 -36.92 24.88
C GLN A 110 -28.47 -36.58 25.19
N ASN A 111 -28.99 -35.49 24.61
CA ASN A 111 -30.35 -35.04 24.90
C ASN A 111 -31.44 -35.82 24.12
N ARG A 112 -31.05 -36.59 23.09
CA ARG A 112 -32.01 -37.36 22.27
C ARG A 112 -32.29 -38.75 22.83
N THR A 113 -31.51 -39.22 23.81
CA THR A 113 -31.67 -40.54 24.42
C THR A 113 -32.55 -40.55 25.67
N ASN A 114 -32.97 -39.40 26.19
CA ASN A 114 -33.78 -39.30 27.41
C ASN A 114 -35.30 -39.24 27.16
N ASP A 115 -35.74 -39.28 25.89
CA ASP A 115 -37.16 -39.16 25.48
C ASP A 115 -37.80 -40.50 25.04
N ARG A 116 -37.29 -41.66 25.49
CA ARG A 116 -37.92 -42.98 25.29
C ARG A 116 -38.02 -43.75 26.60
#